data_AF-A0A948Q9T4-F1
#
_entry.id   AF-A0A948Q9T4-F1
#
_cell.length_a   1.000
_cell.length_b   1.000
_cell.length_c   1.000
_cell.angle_alpha   90.00
_cell.angle_beta   90.00
_cell.angle_gamma   90.00
#
_symmetry.space_group_name_H-M   'P 1'
#
loop_
_entity.id
_entity.type
_entity.pdbx_description
1 polymer ?
#
loop_
_entity_poly.entity_id
_entity_poly.type
_entity_poly.pdbx_seq_one_letter_code
_entity_poly.pdbx_strand_id
1 'polypeptide(L)'
;MTKNNLLNGFYYLAPLWFIVEIFFWPGFRAGLIFGNSFMGSLAFYSIEAGLGAAIYFKLPYGNLSAFIENVLYLLFAMKFILFMPLDIALAIDEDTTAAVNMAQHYKAALPGMIYSGFHIILRMKTSMFDIKKLISKS
;
A
#
# COMPACT_ATOMS: atom_id res chain seq x y z
N MET A 1 -13.34 -18.77 -8.81
CA MET A 1 -12.53 -17.53 -8.78
C MET A 1 -11.06 -17.95 -8.78
N THR A 2 -10.25 -17.56 -9.77
CA THR A 2 -8.82 -17.96 -9.79
C THR A 2 -8.06 -17.26 -8.66
N LYS A 3 -6.94 -17.84 -8.19
CA LYS A 3 -6.11 -17.26 -7.11
C LYS A 3 -5.70 -15.80 -7.40
N ASN A 4 -5.46 -15.48 -8.68
CA ASN A 4 -5.15 -14.13 -9.13
C ASN A 4 -6.34 -13.16 -8.95
N ASN A 5 -7.59 -13.62 -9.13
CA ASN A 5 -8.77 -12.77 -8.94
C ASN A 5 -8.99 -12.39 -7.47
N LEU A 6 -8.66 -13.30 -6.53
CA LEU A 6 -8.73 -12.99 -5.10
C LEU A 6 -7.67 -11.95 -4.71
N LEU A 7 -6.44 -12.11 -5.20
CA LEU A 7 -5.34 -11.19 -4.87
C LEU A 7 -5.51 -9.81 -5.54
N ASN A 8 -6.15 -9.76 -6.71
CA ASN A 8 -6.55 -8.51 -7.36
C ASN A 8 -7.76 -7.84 -6.71
N GLY A 9 -8.50 -8.56 -5.86
CA GLY A 9 -9.61 -8.00 -5.07
C GLY A 9 -9.22 -6.77 -4.27
N PHE A 10 -7.95 -6.68 -3.87
CA PHE A 10 -7.40 -5.52 -3.18
C PHE A 10 -7.51 -4.21 -3.98
N TYR A 11 -7.20 -4.23 -5.28
CA TYR A 11 -7.37 -3.07 -6.17
C TYR A 11 -8.84 -2.81 -6.48
N TYR A 12 -9.64 -3.86 -6.65
CA TYR A 12 -11.08 -3.71 -6.91
C TYR A 12 -11.83 -3.09 -5.71
N LEU A 13 -11.32 -3.33 -4.50
CA LEU A 13 -11.86 -2.78 -3.26
C LEU A 13 -11.25 -1.42 -2.89
N ALA A 14 -10.42 -0.80 -3.74
CA ALA A 14 -9.81 0.51 -3.46
C ALA A 14 -10.83 1.58 -3.01
N PRO A 15 -12.04 1.71 -3.62
CA PRO A 15 -13.05 2.65 -3.13
C PRO A 15 -13.54 2.34 -1.71
N LEU A 16 -13.66 1.05 -1.37
CA LEU A 16 -14.05 0.64 -0.02
C LEU A 16 -12.94 0.95 0.98
N TRP A 17 -11.69 0.69 0.63
CA TRP A 17 -10.54 1.04 1.46
C TRP A 17 -10.42 2.54 1.69
N PHE A 18 -10.73 3.37 0.69
CA PHE A 18 -10.82 4.82 0.85
C PHE A 18 -11.86 5.21 1.91
N ILE A 19 -13.06 4.62 1.86
CA ILE A 19 -14.12 4.87 2.86
C ILE A 19 -13.64 4.45 4.25
N VAL A 20 -13.03 3.27 4.37
CA VAL A 20 -12.44 2.81 5.63
C VAL A 20 -11.44 3.82 6.15
N GLU A 21 -10.52 4.29 5.31
CA GLU A 21 -9.47 5.21 5.74
C GLU A 21 -10.01 6.59 6.14
N ILE A 22 -10.98 7.14 5.42
CA ILE A 22 -11.51 8.47 5.75
C ILE A 22 -12.41 8.47 7.00
N PHE A 23 -13.25 7.45 7.16
CA PHE A 23 -14.33 7.49 8.16
C PHE A 23 -14.09 6.61 9.38
N PHE A 24 -13.34 5.52 9.24
CA PHE A 24 -13.22 4.51 10.30
C PHE A 24 -11.80 4.39 10.82
N TRP A 25 -10.80 4.61 9.97
CA TRP A 25 -9.40 4.39 10.30
C TRP A 25 -8.46 5.37 9.57
N PRO A 26 -8.40 6.63 10.02
CA PRO A 26 -7.48 7.63 9.47
C PRO A 26 -6.02 7.15 9.51
N GLY A 27 -5.33 7.32 8.38
CA GLY A 27 -3.92 6.97 8.24
C GLY A 27 -3.64 5.49 8.01
N PHE A 28 -4.66 4.66 7.77
CA PHE A 28 -4.52 3.21 7.62
C PHE A 28 -3.50 2.78 6.56
N ARG A 29 -3.68 3.16 5.29
CA ARG A 29 -2.80 2.74 4.18
C ARG A 29 -2.18 3.91 3.42
N ALA A 30 -2.97 4.88 2.98
CA ALA A 30 -2.41 6.05 2.30
C ALA A 30 -1.63 6.93 3.28
N GLY A 31 -1.95 6.81 4.59
CA GLY A 31 -1.19 7.37 5.70
C GLY A 31 0.31 7.15 5.65
N LEU A 32 0.76 6.03 5.08
CA LEU A 32 2.19 5.75 4.87
C LEU A 32 2.90 6.85 4.08
N ILE A 33 2.26 7.33 3.03
CA ILE A 33 2.88 8.20 2.02
C ILE A 33 2.45 9.65 2.24
N PHE A 34 1.19 9.87 2.59
CA PHE A 34 0.57 11.19 2.62
C PHE A 34 0.13 11.65 4.02
N GLY A 35 0.38 10.86 5.07
CA GLY A 35 -0.18 11.14 6.39
C GLY A 35 -1.72 11.12 6.38
N ASN A 36 -2.33 11.87 7.29
CA ASN A 36 -3.80 11.96 7.38
C ASN A 36 -4.43 12.97 6.38
N SER A 37 -3.76 13.25 5.27
CA SER A 37 -4.25 14.20 4.26
C SER A 37 -5.35 13.59 3.41
N PHE A 38 -6.54 14.21 3.43
CA PHE A 38 -7.67 13.79 2.59
C PHE A 38 -7.29 13.72 1.10
N MET A 39 -6.63 14.76 0.58
CA MET A 39 -6.21 14.81 -0.83
C MET A 39 -5.18 13.73 -1.15
N GLY A 40 -4.31 13.41 -0.20
CA GLY A 40 -3.34 12.32 -0.31
C GLY A 40 -4.01 10.95 -0.39
N SER A 41 -4.94 10.68 0.53
CA SER A 41 -5.73 9.44 0.52
C SER A 41 -6.56 9.34 -0.78
N LEU A 42 -7.21 10.42 -1.22
CA LEU A 42 -7.97 10.42 -2.47
C LEU A 42 -7.09 10.10 -3.67
N ALA A 43 -5.90 10.71 -3.77
CA ALA A 43 -4.95 10.44 -4.85
C ALA A 43 -4.47 8.98 -4.83
N PHE A 44 -4.10 8.48 -3.65
CA PHE A 44 -3.65 7.11 -3.44
C PHE A 44 -4.70 6.10 -3.91
N TYR A 45 -5.93 6.21 -3.42
CA TYR A 45 -6.99 5.27 -3.75
C TYR A 45 -7.54 5.44 -5.17
N SER A 46 -7.40 6.62 -5.77
CA SER A 46 -7.71 6.82 -7.19
C SER A 46 -6.74 6.06 -8.09
N ILE A 47 -5.44 6.07 -7.76
CA ILE A 47 -4.42 5.28 -8.48
C ILE A 47 -4.73 3.77 -8.35
N GLU A 48 -5.00 3.31 -7.13
CA GLU A 48 -5.36 1.91 -6.84
C GLU A 48 -6.62 1.47 -7.59
N ALA A 49 -7.67 2.30 -7.62
CA ALA A 49 -8.89 2.02 -8.37
C ALA A 49 -8.62 2.00 -9.89
N GLY A 50 -7.77 2.90 -10.39
CA GLY A 50 -7.34 2.92 -11.79
C GLY A 50 -6.57 1.66 -12.18
N LEU A 51 -5.68 1.16 -11.31
CA LEU A 51 -5.01 -0.13 -11.49
C LEU A 51 -6.02 -1.29 -11.46
N GLY A 52 -6.99 -1.25 -10.54
CA GLY A 52 -8.09 -2.19 -10.49
C GLY A 52 -8.87 -2.24 -11.80
N ALA A 53 -9.25 -1.09 -12.35
CA ALA A 53 -9.91 -1.00 -13.64
C ALA A 53 -9.04 -1.58 -14.78
N ALA A 54 -7.75 -1.21 -14.82
CA ALA A 54 -6.83 -1.71 -15.84
C ALA A 54 -6.68 -3.24 -15.81
N ILE A 55 -6.63 -3.84 -14.62
CA ILE A 55 -6.60 -5.30 -14.45
C ILE A 55 -7.94 -5.93 -14.86
N TYR A 56 -9.06 -5.33 -14.45
CA TYR A 56 -10.41 -5.84 -14.75
C TYR A 56 -10.67 -5.88 -16.27
N PHE A 57 -10.31 -4.81 -16.98
CA PHE A 57 -10.41 -4.73 -18.44
C PHE A 57 -9.27 -5.44 -19.19
N LYS A 58 -8.37 -6.11 -18.47
CA LYS A 58 -7.24 -6.89 -19.03
C LYS A 58 -6.33 -6.07 -19.95
N LEU A 59 -6.08 -4.81 -19.58
CA LEU A 59 -5.14 -3.97 -20.32
C LEU A 59 -3.72 -4.56 -20.25
N PRO A 60 -2.91 -4.42 -21.32
CA PRO A 60 -1.62 -5.11 -21.44
C PRO A 60 -0.62 -4.71 -20.35
N TYR A 61 -0.73 -3.50 -19.81
CA TYR A 61 0.14 -2.99 -18.75
C TYR A 61 -0.40 -3.20 -17.33
N GLY A 62 -1.67 -3.59 -17.15
CA GLY A 62 -2.33 -3.59 -15.83
C GLY A 62 -1.59 -4.41 -14.77
N ASN A 63 -1.15 -5.63 -15.13
CA ASN A 63 -0.42 -6.50 -14.20
C ASN A 63 0.99 -5.97 -13.88
N LEU A 64 1.68 -5.38 -14.87
CA LEU A 64 3.02 -4.83 -14.67
C LEU A 64 2.97 -3.58 -13.79
N SER A 65 2.03 -2.65 -14.08
CA SER A 65 1.85 -1.43 -13.29
C SER A 65 1.51 -1.76 -11.84
N ALA A 66 0.61 -2.72 -11.61
CA ALA A 66 0.27 -3.17 -10.28
C ALA A 66 1.41 -3.94 -9.59
N PHE A 67 2.32 -4.57 -10.33
CA PHE A 67 3.52 -5.15 -9.74
C PHE A 67 4.48 -4.05 -9.28
N ILE A 68 4.71 -3.02 -10.11
CA ILE A 68 5.58 -1.88 -9.77
C ILE A 68 5.04 -1.14 -8.54
N GLU A 69 3.74 -0.83 -8.52
CA GLU A 69 3.10 -0.17 -7.37
C GLU A 69 3.31 -0.99 -6.09
N ASN A 70 3.04 -2.30 -6.13
CA ASN A 70 3.32 -3.21 -5.02
C ASN A 70 4.77 -3.15 -4.53
N VAL A 71 5.76 -3.12 -5.44
CA VAL A 71 7.19 -3.01 -5.05
C VAL A 71 7.44 -1.69 -4.32
N LEU A 72 6.97 -0.58 -4.88
CA LEU A 72 7.16 0.74 -4.28
C LEU A 72 6.49 0.82 -2.91
N TYR A 73 5.25 0.36 -2.81
CA TYR A 73 4.52 0.35 -1.54
C TYR A 73 5.21 -0.52 -0.49
N LEU A 74 5.73 -1.70 -0.88
CA LEU A 74 6.47 -2.57 0.04
C LEU A 74 7.76 -1.90 0.54
N LEU A 75 8.51 -1.19 -0.32
CA LEU A 75 9.69 -0.43 0.10
C LEU A 75 9.34 0.65 1.13
N PHE A 76 8.27 1.41 0.89
CA PHE A 76 7.80 2.41 1.84
C PHE A 76 7.32 1.76 3.16
N ALA A 77 6.58 0.65 3.08
CA ALA A 77 6.07 -0.05 4.25
C ALA A 77 7.23 -0.61 5.11
N MET A 78 8.24 -1.21 4.48
CA MET A 78 9.45 -1.64 5.20
C MET A 78 10.18 -0.47 5.83
N LYS A 79 10.36 0.64 5.08
CA LYS A 79 11.01 1.83 5.64
C LYS A 79 10.25 2.33 6.87
N PHE A 80 8.93 2.42 6.78
CA PHE A 80 8.07 2.88 7.86
C PHE A 80 8.12 1.95 9.07
N ILE A 81 7.99 0.65 8.88
CA ILE A 81 7.99 -0.33 9.99
C ILE A 81 9.34 -0.33 10.70
N LEU A 82 10.45 -0.30 9.97
CA LEU A 82 11.79 -0.47 10.51
C LEU A 82 12.42 0.82 11.02
N PHE A 83 12.25 1.94 10.32
CA PHE A 83 12.95 3.19 10.63
C PHE A 83 12.09 4.21 11.36
N MET A 84 10.76 4.22 11.22
CA MET A 84 9.92 5.19 11.93
C MET A 84 10.09 5.14 13.46
N PRO A 85 10.24 3.97 14.12
CA PRO A 85 10.53 3.93 15.56
C PRO A 85 11.85 4.60 15.92
N LEU A 86 12.87 4.49 15.06
CA LEU A 86 14.16 5.15 15.25
C LEU A 86 14.03 6.67 15.05
N ASP A 87 13.33 7.09 14.00
CA ASP A 87 13.07 8.51 13.73
C ASP A 87 12.28 9.16 14.89
N ILE A 88 11.30 8.45 15.46
CA ILE A 88 10.58 8.88 16.67
C ILE A 88 11.55 9.01 17.85
N ALA A 89 12.42 8.03 18.08
CA ALA A 89 13.35 8.05 19.21
C ALA A 89 14.33 9.23 19.13
N LEU A 90 14.85 9.52 17.93
CA LEU A 90 15.73 10.65 17.68
C LEU A 90 15.02 12.00 17.86
N ALA A 91 13.74 12.07 17.51
CA ALA A 91 12.96 13.30 17.63
C ALA A 91 12.56 13.65 19.08
N ILE A 92 12.61 12.71 20.04
CA ILE A 92 12.18 12.95 21.43
C ILE A 92 12.97 14.07 22.10
N ASP A 93 14.29 14.09 21.87
CA ASP A 93 15.20 15.05 22.49
C ASP A 93 15.15 16.43 21.81
N GLU A 94 14.76 16.49 20.54
CA GLU A 94 14.70 17.73 19.75
C GLU A 94 13.33 18.41 19.84
N ASP A 95 12.25 17.66 19.59
CA ASP A 95 10.87 18.14 19.59
C ASP A 95 9.92 17.01 20.03
N THR A 96 9.62 16.99 21.32
CA THR A 96 8.71 16.02 21.92
C THR A 96 7.30 16.07 21.30
N THR A 97 6.84 17.24 20.84
CA THR A 97 5.51 17.37 20.22
C THR A 97 5.49 16.69 18.86
N ALA A 98 6.54 16.91 18.04
CA ALA A 98 6.70 16.22 16.77
C ALA A 98 6.83 14.71 16.96
N ALA A 99 7.63 14.26 17.92
CA ALA A 99 7.80 12.84 18.24
C ALA A 99 6.47 12.16 18.64
N VAL A 100 5.66 12.83 19.46
CA VAL A 100 4.32 12.33 19.84
C VAL A 100 3.41 12.21 18.62
N ASN A 101 3.39 13.22 17.74
CA ASN A 101 2.58 13.18 16.51
C ASN A 101 3.00 12.04 15.58
N MET A 102 4.32 11.84 15.40
CA MET A 102 4.87 10.73 14.62
C MET A 102 4.50 9.37 15.23
N ALA A 103 4.57 9.24 16.56
CA ALA A 103 4.19 8.02 17.26
C ALA A 103 2.70 7.68 17.11
N GLN A 104 1.81 8.68 17.20
CA GLN A 104 0.38 8.48 16.97
C GLN A 104 0.10 8.06 15.53
N HIS A 105 0.77 8.69 14.56
CA HIS A 105 0.66 8.33 13.15
C HIS A 105 1.17 6.90 12.88
N TYR A 106 2.32 6.55 13.45
CA TYR A 106 2.89 5.20 13.38
C TYR A 106 1.91 4.16 13.93
N LYS A 107 1.37 4.41 15.12
CA LYS A 107 0.39 3.52 15.76
C LYS A 107 -0.88 3.33 14.92
N ALA A 108 -1.39 4.41 14.31
CA ALA A 108 -2.58 4.36 13.49
C ALA A 108 -2.34 3.56 12.19
N ALA A 109 -1.21 3.78 11.50
CA ALA A 109 -0.93 3.17 10.21
C ALA A 109 -0.39 1.74 10.30
N LEU A 110 0.29 1.37 11.39
CA LEU A 110 1.05 0.11 11.50
C LEU A 110 0.23 -1.15 11.16
N PRO A 111 -1.00 -1.34 11.67
CA PRO A 111 -1.77 -2.54 11.33
C PRO A 111 -2.11 -2.63 9.84
N GLY A 112 -2.41 -1.49 9.20
CA GLY A 112 -2.63 -1.41 7.76
C GLY A 112 -1.39 -1.70 6.95
N MET A 113 -0.22 -1.25 7.43
CA MET A 113 1.07 -1.55 6.81
C MET A 113 1.39 -3.04 6.86
N ILE A 114 1.17 -3.69 8.01
CA ILE A 114 1.42 -5.13 8.17
C ILE A 114 0.50 -5.93 7.26
N TYR A 115 -0.80 -5.62 7.27
CA TYR A 115 -1.78 -6.28 6.41
C TYR A 115 -1.43 -6.10 4.92
N SER A 116 -1.17 -4.86 4.50
CA SER A 116 -0.84 -4.53 3.11
C SER A 116 0.47 -5.20 2.69
N GLY A 117 1.50 -5.15 3.52
CA GLY A 117 2.79 -5.79 3.26
C GLY A 117 2.64 -7.30 3.04
N PHE A 118 1.89 -7.99 3.91
CA PHE A 118 1.62 -9.42 3.76
C PHE A 118 0.86 -9.72 2.47
N HIS A 119 -0.21 -8.98 2.18
CA HIS A 119 -1.00 -9.13 0.95
C HIS A 119 -0.14 -8.92 -0.31
N ILE A 120 0.67 -7.87 -0.32
CA ILE A 120 1.57 -7.51 -1.42
C ILE A 120 2.59 -8.61 -1.67
N ILE A 121 3.24 -9.14 -0.62
CA ILE A 121 4.21 -10.25 -0.74
C ILE A 121 3.55 -11.47 -1.38
N LEU A 122 2.35 -11.84 -0.95
CA LEU A 122 1.59 -12.95 -1.53
C LEU A 122 1.27 -12.71 -3.01
N ARG A 123 0.85 -11.49 -3.37
CA ARG A 123 0.55 -11.11 -4.74
C ARG A 123 1.80 -11.11 -5.62
N MET A 124 2.90 -10.53 -5.17
CA MET A 124 4.16 -10.53 -5.92
C MET A 124 4.65 -11.94 -6.21
N LYS A 125 4.56 -12.86 -5.24
CA LYS A 125 4.91 -14.27 -5.43
C LYS A 125 4.10 -14.92 -6.55
N THR A 126 2.81 -14.59 -6.68
CA THR A 126 1.98 -15.07 -7.79
C THR A 126 2.31 -14.38 -9.12
N SER A 127 2.50 -13.05 -9.13
CA SER A 127 2.77 -12.30 -10.36
C SER A 127 4.14 -12.61 -10.97
N MET A 128 5.17 -12.86 -10.15
CA MET A 128 6.49 -13.26 -10.64
C MET A 128 6.47 -14.59 -11.40
N PHE A 129 5.58 -15.51 -11.04
CA PHE A 129 5.41 -16.78 -11.75
C PHE A 129 4.84 -16.56 -13.15
N ASP A 130 3.91 -15.63 -13.29
CA ASP A 130 3.28 -15.28 -14.57
C ASP A 130 4.25 -14.49 -15.48
N ILE A 131 5.04 -13.57 -14.92
CA ILE A 131 6.09 -12.84 -15.66
C ILE A 131 7.17 -13.81 -16.18
N LYS A 132 7.63 -14.76 -15.37
CA LYS A 132 8.60 -15.77 -15.82
C LYS A 132 8.09 -16.60 -16.99
N LYS A 133 6.79 -16.95 -17.01
CA LYS A 133 6.17 -17.66 -18.14
C LYS A 133 6.16 -16.84 -19.43
N LEU A 134 5.97 -15.53 -19.33
CA LEU A 134 6.00 -14.62 -20.48
C LEU A 134 7.42 -14.53 -21.08
N ILE A 135 8.44 -14.37 -20.23
CA ILE A 135 9.85 -14.32 -20.65
C ILE A 135 10.32 -15.67 -21.23
N SER A 136 9.85 -16.80 -20.69
CA SER A 136 10.23 -18.13 -21.22
C SER A 136 9.60 -18.49 -22.57
N LYS A 137 8.61 -17.72 -23.03
CA LYS A 137 7.89 -17.94 -24.30
C LYS A 137 8.31 -16.97 -25.41
N SER A 138 9.14 -15.99 -25.11
CA SER A 138 9.78 -15.08 -26.06
C SER A 138 11.18 -15.58 -26.38
#